data_AF-A0A832EWI6-F1
#
_entry.id   AF-A0A832EWI6-F1
#
_cell.length_a   1.000
_cell.length_b   1.000
_cell.length_c   1.000
_cell.angle_alpha   90.00
_cell.angle_beta   90.00
_cell.angle_gamma   90.00
#
_symmetry.space_group_name_H-M   'P 1'
#
loop_
_entity.id
_entity.type
_entity.pdbx_description
1 polymer ?
#
loop_
_entity_poly.entity_id
_entity_poly.type
_entity_poly.pdbx_seq_one_letter_code
_entity_poly.pdbx_strand_id
1 'polypeptide(L)'
;MRLTMMLCDAAQVADGKLYVLGGGWSLIGPDPMPSAIAMKIDVDWTEVDRPHHWELYLADEDGQPVIAETPDGPQAIEVRGDFEVARPVAVPPGSPVDVALALNFGPLPLTPETRYSWRLTIDGESQDDWALAFSTRPARPE
;
A
#
# COMPACT_ATOMS: atom_id res chain seq x y z
N MET A 1 -12.70 -7.12 8.45
CA MET A 1 -12.37 -6.23 7.32
C MET A 1 -11.88 -7.05 6.15
N ARG A 2 -12.15 -6.61 4.92
CA ARG A 2 -11.56 -7.20 3.71
C ARG A 2 -10.73 -6.15 2.98
N LEU A 3 -9.55 -6.52 2.52
CA LEU A 3 -8.63 -5.62 1.85
C LEU A 3 -8.49 -5.99 0.37
N THR A 4 -8.35 -4.99 -0.48
CA THR A 4 -7.88 -5.15 -1.86
C THR A 4 -6.78 -4.13 -2.09
N MET A 5 -5.57 -4.59 -2.40
CA MET A 5 -4.45 -3.71 -2.74
C MET A 5 -3.93 -4.03 -4.14
N MET A 6 -3.33 -3.04 -4.78
CA MET A 6 -2.71 -3.20 -6.09
C MET A 6 -1.53 -2.25 -6.25
N LEU A 7 -0.41 -2.78 -6.77
CA LEU A 7 0.68 -1.97 -7.29
C LEU A 7 0.26 -1.33 -8.61
N CYS A 8 0.55 -0.05 -8.77
CA CYS A 8 0.23 0.72 -9.97
C CYS A 8 1.29 1.81 -10.22
N ASP A 9 1.20 2.49 -11.35
CA ASP A 9 2.13 3.58 -11.69
C ASP A 9 1.74 4.86 -10.95
N ALA A 10 0.43 5.09 -10.79
CA ALA A 10 -0.13 6.18 -10.00
C ALA A 10 -1.53 5.82 -9.49
N ALA A 11 -1.92 6.43 -8.36
CA ALA A 11 -3.27 6.30 -7.82
C ALA A 11 -3.80 7.66 -7.31
N GLN A 12 -5.11 7.86 -7.39
CA GLN A 12 -5.77 9.05 -6.86
C GLN A 12 -7.13 8.70 -6.28
N VAL A 13 -7.47 9.28 -5.13
CA VAL A 13 -8.84 9.29 -4.62
C VAL A 13 -9.47 10.64 -4.92
N ALA A 14 -10.60 10.63 -5.63
CA ALA A 14 -11.39 11.82 -5.92
C ALA A 14 -12.88 11.44 -5.99
N ASP A 15 -13.74 12.26 -5.39
CA ASP A 15 -15.20 12.06 -5.38
C ASP A 15 -15.63 10.64 -4.95
N GLY A 16 -14.96 10.09 -3.94
CA GLY A 16 -15.23 8.74 -3.41
C GLY A 16 -14.81 7.60 -4.34
N LYS A 17 -14.05 7.88 -5.40
CA LYS A 17 -13.56 6.88 -6.35
C LYS A 17 -12.05 6.75 -6.27
N LEU A 18 -11.57 5.52 -6.39
CA LEU A 18 -10.16 5.19 -6.53
C LEU A 18 -9.81 5.07 -8.02
N TYR A 19 -9.07 6.05 -8.52
CA TYR A 19 -8.49 6.06 -9.86
C TYR A 19 -7.14 5.36 -9.82
N VAL A 20 -6.93 4.40 -10.71
CA VAL A 20 -5.71 3.59 -10.78
C VAL A 20 -5.16 3.65 -12.20
N LEU A 21 -3.90 4.08 -12.33
CA LEU A 21 -3.19 4.15 -13.60
C LEU A 21 -2.09 3.09 -13.63
N GLY A 22 -2.05 2.25 -14.68
CA GLY A 22 -1.02 1.23 -14.82
C GLY A 22 -1.07 0.13 -13.75
N GLY A 23 -2.26 -0.22 -13.26
CA GLY A 23 -2.42 -1.19 -12.17
C GLY A 23 -2.07 -2.64 -12.55
N GLY A 24 -1.53 -3.37 -11.58
CA GLY A 24 -1.32 -4.82 -11.66
C GLY A 24 0.08 -5.24 -12.07
N TRP A 25 1.07 -4.35 -12.05
CA TRP A 25 2.45 -4.75 -12.28
C TRP A 25 3.04 -5.45 -11.04
N SER A 26 4.00 -6.33 -11.29
CA SER A 26 4.79 -7.04 -10.27
C SER A 26 6.28 -7.08 -10.61
N LEU A 27 6.69 -6.32 -11.63
CA LEU A 27 8.08 -6.17 -12.07
C LEU A 27 8.35 -4.70 -12.41
N ILE A 28 9.35 -4.08 -11.77
CA ILE A 28 9.74 -2.67 -11.95
C ILE A 28 11.19 -2.53 -12.40
N GLY A 29 11.56 -1.38 -12.95
CA GLY A 29 12.92 -1.05 -13.35
C GLY A 29 13.23 -1.38 -14.83
N PRO A 30 14.52 -1.36 -15.23
CA PRO A 30 15.70 -1.26 -14.38
C PRO A 30 16.02 0.16 -13.88
N ASP A 31 15.42 1.18 -14.50
CA ASP A 31 15.59 2.57 -14.08
C ASP A 31 14.66 2.87 -12.89
N PRO A 32 15.03 3.77 -11.95
CA PRO A 32 14.14 4.18 -10.88
C PRO A 32 12.86 4.80 -11.44
N MET A 33 11.71 4.21 -11.12
CA MET A 33 10.40 4.65 -11.60
C MET A 33 9.50 5.00 -10.40
N PRO A 34 8.68 6.07 -10.50
CA PRO A 34 7.58 6.28 -9.56
C PRO A 34 6.67 5.06 -9.52
N SER A 35 6.08 4.84 -8.35
CA SER A 35 5.12 3.75 -8.15
C SER A 35 4.03 4.21 -7.20
N ALA A 36 2.94 3.47 -7.17
CA ALA A 36 1.86 3.71 -6.25
C ALA A 36 1.24 2.40 -5.76
N ILE A 37 0.53 2.51 -4.65
CA ILE A 37 -0.33 1.47 -4.11
C ILE A 37 -1.73 2.04 -4.01
N ALA A 38 -2.65 1.40 -4.72
CA ALA A 38 -4.07 1.62 -4.62
C ALA A 38 -4.66 0.62 -3.61
N MET A 39 -5.36 1.09 -2.59
CA MET A 39 -5.99 0.23 -1.58
C MET A 39 -7.47 0.55 -1.44
N LYS A 40 -8.27 -0.50 -1.32
CA LYS A 40 -9.67 -0.46 -0.92
C LYS A 40 -9.87 -1.34 0.30
N ILE A 41 -10.40 -0.77 1.36
CA ILE A 41 -10.71 -1.46 2.61
C ILE A 41 -12.24 -1.52 2.73
N ASP A 42 -12.77 -2.72 2.84
CA ASP A 42 -14.16 -2.98 3.16
C ASP A 42 -14.26 -3.07 4.68
N VAL A 43 -14.81 -2.02 5.28
CA VAL A 43 -15.02 -1.92 6.73
C VAL A 43 -16.34 -2.58 7.07
N ASP A 44 -16.30 -3.56 7.98
CA ASP A 44 -17.48 -4.25 8.47
C ASP A 44 -18.39 -3.29 9.25
N TRP A 45 -19.70 -3.53 9.19
CA TRP A 45 -20.70 -2.69 9.87
C TRP A 45 -20.51 -2.61 11.39
N THR A 46 -19.76 -3.53 12.00
CA THR A 46 -19.45 -3.52 13.44
C THR A 46 -18.23 -2.66 13.79
N GLU A 47 -17.43 -2.28 12.80
CA GLU A 47 -16.18 -1.53 12.96
C GLU A 47 -16.31 -0.04 12.63
N VAL A 48 -17.46 0.38 12.09
CA VAL A 48 -17.80 1.81 11.87
C VAL A 48 -17.83 2.61 13.18
N ASP A 49 -17.55 3.91 13.08
CA ASP A 49 -17.38 4.86 14.19
C ASP A 49 -16.25 4.46 15.17
N ARG A 50 -15.27 3.69 14.69
CA ARG A 50 -14.05 3.35 15.42
C ARG A 50 -12.83 3.80 14.61
N PRO A 51 -11.84 4.44 15.23
CA PRO A 51 -10.58 4.74 14.58
C PRO A 51 -9.76 3.46 14.41
N HIS A 52 -9.12 3.33 13.26
CA HIS A 52 -8.20 2.24 12.93
C HIS A 52 -6.86 2.81 12.54
N HIS A 53 -5.79 2.24 13.08
CA HIS A 53 -4.42 2.58 12.72
C HIS A 53 -3.91 1.62 11.65
N TRP A 54 -3.25 2.12 10.61
CA TRP A 54 -2.62 1.28 9.60
C TRP A 54 -1.17 1.66 9.39
N GLU A 55 -0.37 0.65 9.09
CA GLU A 55 1.05 0.78 8.79
C GLU A 55 1.37 -0.05 7.55
N LEU A 56 2.09 0.54 6.61
CA LEU A 56 2.51 -0.06 5.36
C LEU A 56 4.03 0.08 5.27
N TYR A 57 4.74 -1.03 5.20
CA TYR A 57 6.20 -1.03 5.16
C TYR A 57 6.72 -1.87 4.00
N LEU A 58 7.85 -1.45 3.44
CA LEU A 58 8.55 -2.18 2.39
C LEU A 58 9.55 -3.14 3.03
N ALA A 59 9.45 -4.41 2.67
CA ALA A 59 10.35 -5.47 3.10
C ALA A 59 11.11 -6.09 1.92
N ASP A 60 12.35 -6.51 2.17
CA ASP A 60 13.18 -7.25 1.23
C ASP A 60 12.79 -8.74 1.12
N GLU A 61 13.61 -9.53 0.43
CA GLU A 61 13.38 -10.95 0.19
C GLU A 61 13.46 -11.81 1.46
N ASP A 62 14.18 -11.34 2.49
CA ASP A 62 14.28 -11.97 3.81
C ASP A 62 13.18 -11.46 4.77
N GLY A 63 12.34 -10.54 4.31
CA GLY A 63 11.27 -9.94 5.10
C GLY A 63 11.76 -8.86 6.07
N GLN A 64 13.00 -8.37 5.92
CA GLN A 64 13.53 -7.26 6.71
C GLN A 64 13.07 -5.92 6.13
N PRO A 65 12.85 -4.89 6.97
CA PRO A 65 12.53 -3.55 6.49
C PRO A 65 13.61 -2.99 5.58
N VAL A 66 13.22 -2.45 4.43
CA VAL A 66 14.13 -1.73 3.54
C VAL A 66 14.47 -0.38 4.16
N ILE A 67 15.77 -0.13 4.36
CA ILE A 67 16.28 1.11 4.94
C ILE A 67 16.72 2.07 3.82
N ALA A 68 16.25 3.31 3.89
CA ALA A 68 16.67 4.40 3.02
C ALA A 68 17.44 5.46 3.82
N GLU A 69 18.43 6.07 3.17
CA GLU A 69 19.11 7.25 3.71
C GLU A 69 18.20 8.47 3.55
N THR A 70 17.81 9.10 4.66
CA THR A 70 17.04 10.35 4.67
C THR A 70 17.86 11.48 5.32
N PRO A 71 17.45 12.76 5.19
CA PRO A 71 18.12 13.86 5.86
C PRO A 71 18.20 13.71 7.39
N ASP A 72 17.29 12.94 7.99
CA ASP A 72 17.22 12.66 9.43
C ASP A 72 17.96 11.36 9.81
N GLY A 73 18.64 10.72 8.86
CA GLY A 73 19.40 9.49 9.02
C GLY A 73 18.74 8.27 8.35
N PRO A 74 19.32 7.07 8.52
CA PRO A 74 18.76 5.84 7.98
C PRO A 74 17.38 5.55 8.60
N GLN A 75 16.36 5.40 7.77
CA GLN A 75 14.98 5.13 8.17
C GLN A 75 14.37 4.02 7.33
N ALA A 76 13.49 3.23 7.94
CA ALA A 76 12.71 2.25 7.20
C ALA A 76 11.74 2.95 6.23
N ILE A 77 11.54 2.36 5.05
CA ILE A 77 10.53 2.84 4.10
C ILE A 77 9.16 2.35 4.58
N GLU A 78 8.45 3.25 5.26
CA GLU A 78 7.12 3.01 5.80
C GLU A 78 6.20 4.22 5.64
N VAL A 79 4.90 3.96 5.59
CA VAL A 79 3.83 4.96 5.64
C VAL A 79 2.78 4.47 6.63
N ARG A 80 2.27 5.38 7.46
CA ARG A 80 1.22 5.07 8.42
C ARG A 80 0.17 6.16 8.44
N GLY A 81 -1.01 5.82 8.94
CA GLY A 81 -2.09 6.77 9.13
C GLY A 81 -3.24 6.16 9.89
N ASP A 82 -4.28 6.96 10.06
CA ASP A 82 -5.50 6.57 10.73
C ASP A 82 -6.68 6.76 9.77
N PHE A 83 -7.68 5.89 9.87
CA PHE A 83 -8.96 6.12 9.23
C PHE A 83 -10.11 5.82 10.21
N GLU A 84 -11.21 6.53 10.04
CA GLU A 84 -12.46 6.28 10.74
C GLU A 84 -13.58 6.44 9.74
N VAL A 85 -14.55 5.53 9.77
CA VAL A 85 -15.67 5.53 8.82
C VAL A 85 -16.98 5.67 9.58
N ALA A 86 -17.73 6.71 9.24
CA ALA A 86 -19.04 6.95 9.83
C ALA A 86 -20.08 5.95 9.32
N ARG A 87 -21.05 5.61 10.18
CA ARG A 87 -22.26 4.87 9.77
C ARG A 87 -23.01 5.60 8.66
N PRO A 88 -23.21 4.99 7.48
CA PRO A 88 -23.99 5.62 6.43
C PRO A 88 -25.48 5.70 6.80
N VAL A 89 -26.07 6.89 6.71
CA VAL A 89 -27.48 7.15 7.10
C VAL A 89 -28.49 6.54 6.11
N ALA A 90 -28.06 6.21 4.89
CA ALA A 90 -28.93 5.73 3.80
C ALA A 90 -28.59 4.32 3.28
N VAL A 91 -27.73 3.58 3.97
CA VAL A 91 -27.29 2.25 3.53
C VAL A 91 -27.92 1.19 4.45
N PRO A 92 -28.47 0.08 3.91
CA PRO A 92 -29.02 -0.98 4.73
C PRO A 92 -28.00 -1.52 5.73
N PRO A 93 -28.40 -1.82 6.99
CA PRO A 93 -27.53 -2.46 7.98
C PRO A 93 -26.86 -3.72 7.40
N GLY A 94 -25.56 -3.87 7.65
CA GLY A 94 -24.76 -4.99 7.15
C GLY A 94 -24.10 -4.79 5.80
N SER A 95 -24.27 -3.63 5.15
CA SER A 95 -23.48 -3.30 3.96
C SER A 95 -22.07 -2.86 4.37
N PRO A 96 -21.00 -3.33 3.69
CA PRO A 96 -19.66 -2.85 3.94
C PRO A 96 -19.54 -1.36 3.57
N VAL A 97 -18.68 -0.64 4.29
CA VAL A 97 -18.35 0.75 3.97
C VAL A 97 -16.93 0.82 3.41
N ASP A 98 -16.80 1.47 2.26
CA ASP A 98 -15.55 1.48 1.50
C ASP A 98 -14.64 2.63 1.94
N VAL A 99 -13.39 2.31 2.26
CA VAL A 99 -12.30 3.28 2.38
C VAL A 99 -11.36 3.09 1.20
N ALA A 100 -11.08 4.18 0.48
CA ALA A 100 -10.10 4.19 -0.58
C ALA A 100 -8.86 4.96 -0.15
N LEU A 101 -7.68 4.38 -0.37
CA LEU A 101 -6.39 5.02 -0.14
C LEU A 101 -5.56 4.96 -1.43
N ALA A 102 -4.85 6.05 -1.70
CA ALA A 102 -3.92 6.15 -2.82
C ALA A 102 -2.57 6.64 -2.29
N LEU A 103 -1.59 5.76 -2.26
CA LEU A 103 -0.24 6.07 -1.80
C LEU A 103 0.67 6.15 -3.02
N ASN A 104 1.27 7.32 -3.25
CA ASN A 104 2.19 7.54 -4.36
C ASN A 104 3.59 7.73 -3.82
N PHE A 105 4.53 6.99 -4.38
CA PHE A 105 5.92 6.96 -4.01
C PHE A 105 6.77 7.53 -5.14
N GLY A 106 7.75 8.35 -4.77
CA GLY A 106 8.86 8.66 -5.68
C GLY A 106 9.68 7.41 -6.00
N PRO A 107 10.77 7.55 -6.75
CA PRO A 107 11.67 6.45 -7.01
C PRO A 107 12.24 5.87 -5.70
N LEU A 108 12.04 4.57 -5.48
CA LEU A 108 12.54 3.86 -4.30
C LEU A 108 13.97 3.36 -4.53
N PRO A 109 14.82 3.30 -3.48
CA PRO A 109 16.21 2.84 -3.58
C PRO A 109 16.27 1.29 -3.63
N LEU A 110 15.77 0.71 -4.72
CA LEU A 110 15.69 -0.74 -4.88
C LEU A 110 16.94 -1.30 -5.55
N THR A 111 17.52 -2.33 -4.96
CA THR A 111 18.59 -3.13 -5.59
C THR A 111 18.02 -3.90 -6.79
N PRO A 112 18.71 -3.91 -7.96
CA PRO A 112 18.36 -4.75 -9.11
C PRO A 112 18.29 -6.24 -8.77
N GLU A 113 17.56 -7.01 -9.59
CA GLU A 113 17.39 -8.48 -9.44
C GLU A 113 16.94 -8.97 -8.06
N THR A 114 16.31 -8.11 -7.26
CA THR A 114 15.86 -8.42 -5.90
C THR A 114 14.34 -8.51 -5.83
N ARG A 115 13.82 -9.34 -4.91
CA ARG A 115 12.39 -9.43 -4.60
C ARG A 115 12.06 -8.56 -3.38
N TYR A 116 10.92 -7.88 -3.45
CA TYR A 116 10.40 -7.07 -2.36
C TYR A 116 8.93 -7.39 -2.10
N SER A 117 8.46 -7.00 -0.93
CA SER A 117 7.04 -7.01 -0.58
C SER A 117 6.67 -5.77 0.19
N TRP A 118 5.61 -5.08 -0.27
CA TRP A 118 4.88 -4.17 0.59
C TRP A 118 3.97 -4.98 1.51
N ARG A 119 3.93 -4.64 2.80
CA ARG A 119 3.16 -5.37 3.82
C ARG A 119 2.34 -4.39 4.64
N LEU A 120 1.05 -4.67 4.78
CA LEU A 120 0.11 -3.85 5.54
C LEU A 120 -0.22 -4.52 6.88
N THR A 121 -0.27 -3.72 7.93
CA THR A 121 -0.96 -4.06 9.18
C THR A 121 -2.07 -3.06 9.45
N ILE A 122 -3.18 -3.52 10.02
CA ILE A 122 -4.26 -2.68 10.56
C ILE A 122 -4.47 -3.10 12.01
N ASP A 123 -4.38 -2.15 12.94
CA ASP A 123 -4.45 -2.37 14.38
C ASP A 123 -3.47 -3.46 14.89
N GLY A 124 -2.31 -3.56 14.25
CA GLY A 124 -1.28 -4.57 14.54
C GLY A 124 -1.57 -5.96 13.98
N GLU A 125 -2.69 -6.17 13.29
CA GLU A 125 -3.01 -7.43 12.61
C GLU A 125 -2.56 -7.41 11.14
N SER A 126 -2.14 -8.57 10.62
CA SER A 126 -1.79 -8.79 9.22
C SER A 126 -2.43 -10.07 8.69
N GLN A 127 -2.69 -10.14 7.38
CA GLN A 127 -3.11 -11.36 6.70
C GLN A 127 -2.18 -11.66 5.51
N ASP A 128 -2.16 -12.92 5.06
CA ASP A 128 -1.27 -13.36 3.97
C ASP A 128 -1.51 -12.60 2.66
N ASP A 129 -2.74 -12.15 2.41
CA ASP A 129 -3.15 -11.37 1.24
C ASP A 129 -2.96 -9.85 1.44
N TRP A 130 -2.49 -9.40 2.60
CA TRP A 130 -2.16 -8.00 2.89
C TRP A 130 -0.70 -7.68 2.53
N ALA A 131 -0.24 -8.30 1.44
CA ALA A 131 1.09 -8.11 0.92
C ALA A 131 1.08 -8.01 -0.61
N LEU A 132 1.89 -7.09 -1.14
CA LEU A 132 2.11 -6.92 -2.58
C LEU A 132 3.56 -7.21 -2.91
N ALA A 133 3.80 -8.38 -3.49
CA ALA A 133 5.13 -8.79 -3.91
C ALA A 133 5.46 -8.28 -5.32
N PHE A 134 6.70 -7.85 -5.51
CA PHE A 134 7.23 -7.48 -6.81
C PHE A 134 8.73 -7.74 -6.90
N SER A 135 9.27 -7.68 -8.11
CA SER A 135 10.70 -7.86 -8.38
C SER A 135 11.26 -6.68 -9.17
N THR A 136 12.56 -6.46 -9.06
CA THR A 136 13.29 -5.49 -9.89
C THR A 136 13.97 -6.18 -11.07
N ARG A 137 13.97 -5.54 -12.24
CA ARG A 137 14.71 -6.03 -13.41
C ARG A 137 16.23 -5.98 -13.18
N PRO A 138 17.01 -6.77 -13.95
CA PRO A 138 18.46 -6.65 -13.99
C PRO A 138 18.92 -5.26 -14.39
N ALA A 139 20.04 -4.81 -13.83
CA ALA A 139 20.66 -3.55 -14.23
C ALA A 139 20.93 -3.56 -15.75
N ARG A 140 20.77 -2.41 -16.41
CA ARG A 140 21.11 -2.31 -17.82
C ARG A 140 22.62 -2.49 -17.97
N PRO A 141 23.11 -3.33 -18.89
CA PRO A 141 24.54 -3.39 -19.20
C PRO A 141 25.01 -2.02 -19.69
N GLU A 142 26.21 -1.61 -19.26
CA GLU A 142 26.90 -0.42 -19.77
C GLU A 142 27.26 -0.53 -21.26
#